data_AF-A0A6A7LVG9-F1
#
_entry.id   AF-A0A6A7LVG9-F1
#
_cell.length_a   1.000
_cell.length_b   1.000
_cell.length_c   1.000
_cell.angle_alpha   90.00
_cell.angle_beta   90.00
_cell.angle_gamma   90.00
#
_symmetry.space_group_name_H-M   'P 1'
#
loop_
_entity.id
_entity.type
_entity.pdbx_description
1 polymer ?
#
loop_
_entity_poly.entity_id
_entity_poly.type
_entity_poly.pdbx_seq_one_letter_code
_entity_poly.pdbx_strand_id
1 'polypeptide(L)'
;MHLAPLAAAAVALLLIAGCADDDEAMTPSATETPAAMPSEPGTATPPGDTPPGTVPTDRELPADVRTGVAAVDAALSALFARDLGALAGLVRYEEVACTTVQGLGGPPRCEEGEADGTVVQAFPHGACEGEWTRDALPVLERWMDDVAYIVAVGERDGTRSDSEPYWPIGEHLIILENEFGADRHASVLYFEDGALVRLWSGCGASVDEVIEQQVDEVLLRAAA
;
A
#
# COMPACT_ATOMS: atom_id res chain seq x y z
N MET A 1 -50.34 9.03 -0.20
CA MET A 1 -49.99 10.43 -0.55
C MET A 1 -49.92 11.25 0.72
N HIS A 2 -48.78 11.26 1.40
CA HIS A 2 -48.55 12.13 2.57
C HIS A 2 -47.24 12.87 2.37
N LEU A 3 -47.37 14.18 2.21
CA LEU A 3 -46.30 15.18 2.14
C LEU A 3 -45.85 15.50 3.58
N ALA A 4 -44.56 15.49 3.83
CA ALA A 4 -43.95 16.00 5.06
C ALA A 4 -43.04 17.20 4.74
N PRO A 5 -42.91 18.20 5.64
CA PRO A 5 -42.48 19.55 5.31
C PRO A 5 -40.96 19.77 5.43
N LEU A 6 -40.46 20.67 4.58
CA LEU A 6 -39.13 21.28 4.66
C LEU A 6 -38.92 21.98 6.01
N ALA A 7 -37.82 21.66 6.69
CA ALA A 7 -37.26 22.47 7.76
C ALA A 7 -35.99 23.17 7.25
N ALA A 8 -36.05 24.50 7.19
CA ALA A 8 -34.92 25.37 6.88
C ALA A 8 -33.99 25.47 8.09
N ALA A 9 -32.71 25.10 7.93
CA ALA A 9 -31.68 25.31 8.93
C ALA A 9 -30.79 26.49 8.51
N ALA A 10 -30.67 27.45 9.43
CA ALA A 10 -29.98 28.71 9.27
C ALA A 10 -28.46 28.55 9.18
N VAL A 11 -27.85 29.25 8.24
CA VAL A 11 -26.40 29.41 8.08
C VAL A 11 -25.90 30.42 9.12
N ALA A 12 -25.08 29.97 10.07
CA ALA A 12 -24.33 30.83 10.96
C ALA A 12 -22.95 31.12 10.35
N LEU A 13 -22.76 32.33 9.83
CA LEU A 13 -21.47 32.88 9.44
C LEU A 13 -20.65 33.15 10.72
N LEU A 14 -19.55 32.41 10.93
CA LEU A 14 -18.51 32.78 11.89
C LEU A 14 -17.38 33.49 11.13
N LEU A 15 -17.30 34.81 11.31
CA LEU A 15 -16.16 35.63 10.89
C LEU A 15 -15.09 35.55 11.99
N ILE A 16 -13.98 34.85 11.73
CA ILE A 16 -12.78 34.94 12.56
C ILE A 16 -11.80 35.87 11.86
N ALA A 17 -11.50 36.99 12.52
CA ALA A 17 -10.47 37.95 12.17
C ALA A 17 -9.31 37.85 13.17
N GLY A 18 -8.07 37.97 12.68
CA GLY A 18 -6.83 38.13 13.46
C GLY A 18 -6.09 36.80 13.71
N CYS A 19 -4.76 36.68 13.53
CA CYS A 19 -3.70 37.65 13.72
C CYS A 19 -2.67 37.67 12.59
N ALA A 20 -2.06 38.85 12.45
CA ALA A 20 -0.89 39.16 11.65
C ALA A 20 0.41 38.81 12.39
N ASP A 21 1.51 38.93 11.64
CA ASP A 21 2.92 39.09 12.05
C ASP A 21 3.70 37.81 12.43
N ASP A 22 4.57 37.37 11.52
CA ASP A 22 6.02 37.60 11.66
C ASP A 22 6.76 37.14 10.39
N ASP A 23 7.20 38.15 9.62
CA ASP A 23 7.96 38.05 8.37
C ASP A 23 9.46 37.95 8.73
N GLU A 24 9.89 36.81 9.28
CA GLU A 24 11.31 36.53 9.51
C GLU A 24 11.93 36.06 8.20
N ALA A 25 12.52 37.01 7.46
CA ALA A 25 13.32 36.74 6.28
C ALA A 25 14.46 35.75 6.62
N MET A 26 14.29 34.49 6.22
CA MET A 26 15.33 33.47 6.32
C MET A 26 16.54 33.86 5.49
N THR A 27 17.58 34.32 6.16
CA THR A 27 18.92 34.49 5.57
C THR A 27 19.43 33.12 5.10
N PRO A 28 19.76 32.92 3.81
CA PRO A 28 20.34 31.67 3.34
C PRO A 28 21.74 31.50 3.95
N SER A 29 21.87 30.56 4.89
CA SER A 29 23.16 30.16 5.44
C SER A 29 23.88 29.30 4.42
N ALA A 30 24.99 29.81 3.87
CA ALA A 30 25.83 29.08 2.94
C ALA A 30 26.46 27.88 3.64
N THR A 31 25.96 26.68 3.35
CA THR A 31 26.58 25.42 3.77
C THR A 31 27.86 25.20 2.97
N GLU A 32 29.00 25.20 3.66
CA GLU A 32 30.29 24.82 3.08
C GLU A 32 30.25 23.36 2.63
N THR A 33 30.43 23.13 1.33
CA THR A 33 30.59 21.80 0.73
C THR A 33 31.86 21.12 1.29
N PRO A 34 31.74 20.00 2.03
CA PRO A 34 32.90 19.26 2.49
C PRO A 34 33.71 18.75 1.30
N ALA A 35 35.03 18.97 1.34
CA ALA A 35 35.94 18.45 0.32
C ALA A 35 35.89 16.92 0.30
N ALA A 36 35.65 16.36 -0.89
CA ALA A 36 35.60 14.93 -1.14
C ALA A 36 36.94 14.27 -0.75
N MET A 37 36.88 13.27 0.14
CA MET A 37 38.06 12.45 0.43
C MET A 37 38.37 11.50 -0.73
N PRO A 38 39.66 11.22 -1.01
CA PRO A 38 40.05 10.21 -2.00
C PRO A 38 39.54 8.83 -1.58
N SER A 39 38.72 8.20 -2.42
CA SER A 39 38.33 6.81 -2.23
C SER A 39 39.49 5.90 -2.69
N GLU A 40 40.04 5.12 -1.77
CA GLU A 40 41.00 4.06 -2.10
C GLU A 40 40.28 2.91 -2.84
N PRO A 41 40.86 2.37 -3.93
CA PRO A 41 40.30 1.22 -4.64
C PRO A 41 40.48 -0.04 -3.80
N GLY A 42 39.38 -0.50 -3.18
CA GLY A 42 39.31 -1.81 -2.54
C GLY A 42 39.28 -2.93 -3.57
N THR A 43 40.26 -3.84 -3.52
CA THR A 43 40.27 -5.08 -4.30
C THR A 43 39.14 -5.98 -3.81
N ALA A 44 38.07 -6.10 -4.61
CA ALA A 44 36.97 -7.01 -4.31
C ALA A 44 37.44 -8.47 -4.36
N THR A 45 37.17 -9.22 -3.29
CA THR A 45 37.35 -10.68 -3.27
C THR A 45 36.21 -11.32 -4.06
N PRO A 46 36.49 -12.27 -4.97
CA PRO A 46 35.43 -12.93 -5.74
C PRO A 46 34.46 -13.67 -4.81
N PRO A 47 33.14 -13.61 -5.10
CA PRO A 47 32.13 -14.31 -4.29
C PRO A 47 32.40 -15.81 -4.35
N GLY A 48 32.63 -16.41 -3.18
CA GLY A 48 32.75 -17.85 -3.05
C GLY A 48 31.37 -18.51 -3.14
N ASP A 49 31.29 -19.62 -3.87
CA ASP A 49 30.11 -20.46 -4.03
C ASP A 49 29.64 -21.02 -2.68
N THR A 50 28.85 -20.25 -1.95
CA THR A 50 28.17 -20.72 -0.75
C THR A 50 26.92 -21.48 -1.20
N PRO A 51 26.74 -22.75 -0.80
CA PRO A 51 25.54 -23.50 -1.14
C PRO A 51 24.30 -22.72 -0.67
N PRO A 52 23.23 -22.63 -1.46
CA PRO A 52 22.00 -21.99 -1.05
C PRO A 52 21.52 -22.65 0.25
N GLY A 53 21.51 -21.86 1.33
CA GLY A 53 21.02 -22.33 2.62
C GLY A 53 19.54 -22.67 2.51
N THR A 54 19.15 -23.81 3.06
CA THR A 54 17.73 -24.18 3.19
C THR A 54 17.05 -23.13 4.06
N VAL A 55 16.17 -22.31 3.49
CA VAL A 55 15.44 -21.30 4.27
C VAL A 55 14.41 -22.03 5.15
N PRO A 56 14.27 -21.65 6.44
CA PRO A 56 13.29 -22.27 7.32
C PRO A 56 11.87 -22.15 6.76
N THR A 57 11.19 -23.28 6.58
CA THR A 57 9.82 -23.37 6.05
C THR A 57 8.74 -22.94 7.03
N ASP A 58 9.09 -22.78 8.31
CA ASP A 58 8.11 -22.57 9.37
C ASP A 58 7.41 -21.19 9.27
N ARG A 59 8.00 -20.27 8.49
CA ARG A 59 7.53 -18.89 8.28
C ARG A 59 6.44 -18.73 7.22
N GLU A 60 6.10 -19.78 6.49
CA GLU A 60 5.04 -19.76 5.48
C GLU A 60 3.76 -20.41 6.00
N LEU A 61 2.61 -19.84 5.65
CA LEU A 61 1.33 -20.51 5.85
C LEU A 61 1.27 -21.80 5.01
N PRO A 62 0.73 -22.91 5.54
CA PRO A 62 0.49 -24.10 4.74
C PRO A 62 -0.49 -23.83 3.59
N ALA A 63 -0.23 -24.36 2.39
CA ALA A 63 -1.05 -24.07 1.20
C ALA A 63 -2.53 -24.51 1.29
N ASP A 64 -2.87 -25.41 2.22
CA ASP A 64 -4.21 -25.93 2.45
C ASP A 64 -5.02 -25.15 3.50
N VAL A 65 -4.44 -24.13 4.15
CA VAL A 65 -5.18 -23.30 5.11
C VAL A 65 -6.27 -22.48 4.43
N ARG A 66 -7.38 -22.26 5.15
CA ARG A 66 -8.52 -21.45 4.70
C ARG A 66 -9.00 -20.57 5.85
N THR A 67 -9.44 -19.37 5.52
CA THR A 67 -9.97 -18.38 6.45
C THR A 67 -11.49 -18.47 6.55
N GLY A 68 -12.15 -19.03 5.53
CA GLY A 68 -13.60 -19.01 5.38
C GLY A 68 -14.13 -17.75 4.67
N VAL A 69 -13.25 -16.80 4.35
CA VAL A 69 -13.57 -15.58 3.60
C VAL A 69 -13.24 -15.83 2.14
N ALA A 70 -14.27 -16.00 1.30
CA ALA A 70 -14.14 -16.54 -0.06
C ALA A 70 -13.10 -15.80 -0.94
N ALA A 71 -13.05 -14.46 -0.87
CA ALA A 71 -12.10 -13.67 -1.67
C ALA A 71 -10.65 -13.82 -1.18
N VAL A 72 -10.45 -13.87 0.14
CA VAL A 72 -9.14 -14.10 0.75
C VAL A 72 -8.67 -15.52 0.42
N ASP A 73 -9.54 -16.52 0.53
CA ASP A 73 -9.22 -17.91 0.17
C ASP A 73 -8.89 -18.07 -1.33
N ALA A 74 -9.59 -17.33 -2.21
CA ALA A 74 -9.27 -17.29 -3.63
C ALA A 74 -7.89 -16.65 -3.88
N ALA A 75 -7.57 -15.55 -3.20
CA ALA A 75 -6.28 -14.90 -3.30
C ALA A 75 -5.15 -15.78 -2.77
N LEU A 76 -5.32 -16.42 -1.61
CA LEU A 76 -4.35 -17.40 -1.08
C LEU A 76 -4.09 -18.51 -2.10
N SER A 77 -5.15 -19.09 -2.68
CA SER A 77 -5.02 -20.11 -3.72
C SER A 77 -4.25 -19.60 -4.94
N ALA A 78 -4.52 -18.37 -5.38
CA ALA A 78 -3.82 -17.76 -6.51
C ALA A 78 -2.33 -17.51 -6.19
N LEU A 79 -2.01 -17.01 -5.00
CA LEU A 79 -0.64 -16.75 -4.57
C LEU A 79 0.18 -18.04 -4.47
N PHE A 80 -0.34 -19.08 -3.81
CA PHE A 80 0.34 -20.39 -3.73
C PHE A 80 0.50 -21.05 -5.10
N ALA A 81 -0.44 -20.85 -6.02
CA ALA A 81 -0.35 -21.37 -7.38
C ALA A 81 0.47 -20.48 -8.33
N ARG A 82 0.93 -19.30 -7.88
CA ARG A 82 1.54 -18.25 -8.72
C ARG A 82 0.65 -17.89 -9.94
N ASP A 83 -0.66 -17.91 -9.74
CA ASP A 83 -1.65 -17.62 -10.78
C ASP A 83 -1.99 -16.12 -10.78
N LEU A 84 -1.17 -15.36 -11.50
CA LEU A 84 -1.37 -13.92 -11.69
C LEU A 84 -2.75 -13.59 -12.26
N GLY A 85 -3.28 -14.41 -13.17
CA GLY A 85 -4.58 -14.18 -13.80
C GLY A 85 -5.72 -14.30 -12.78
N ALA A 86 -5.67 -15.32 -11.92
CA ALA A 86 -6.64 -15.49 -10.85
C ALA A 86 -6.58 -14.35 -9.83
N LEU A 87 -5.37 -13.92 -9.43
CA LEU A 87 -5.21 -12.80 -8.50
C LEU A 87 -5.69 -11.47 -9.10
N ALA A 88 -5.29 -11.16 -10.34
CA ALA A 88 -5.72 -9.96 -11.05
C ALA A 88 -7.25 -9.92 -11.27
N GLY A 89 -7.89 -11.09 -11.41
CA GLY A 89 -9.34 -11.21 -11.49
C GLY A 89 -10.09 -10.80 -10.22
N LEU A 90 -9.40 -10.65 -9.08
CA LEU A 90 -9.98 -10.15 -7.84
C LEU A 90 -9.90 -8.63 -7.70
N VAL A 91 -9.17 -7.93 -8.58
CA VAL A 91 -8.97 -6.48 -8.48
C VAL A 91 -10.27 -5.72 -8.69
N ARG A 92 -10.58 -4.81 -7.77
CA ARG A 92 -11.56 -3.74 -7.96
C ARG A 92 -10.82 -2.42 -8.15
N TYR A 93 -11.13 -1.73 -9.24
CA TYR A 93 -10.63 -0.39 -9.49
C TYR A 93 -11.52 0.64 -8.79
N GLU A 94 -10.91 1.68 -8.26
CA GLU A 94 -11.61 2.80 -7.64
C GLU A 94 -11.90 3.90 -8.67
N GLU A 95 -13.04 4.57 -8.53
CA GLU A 95 -13.40 5.74 -9.33
C GLU A 95 -12.86 7.01 -8.66
N VAL A 96 -11.79 7.57 -9.22
CA VAL A 96 -11.08 8.71 -8.65
C VAL A 96 -10.83 9.78 -9.71
N ALA A 97 -10.90 11.05 -9.30
CA ALA A 97 -10.60 12.17 -10.19
C ALA A 97 -9.09 12.24 -10.50
N CYS A 98 -8.72 12.22 -11.77
CA CYS A 98 -7.34 12.36 -12.18
C CYS A 98 -6.84 13.80 -12.02
N THR A 99 -5.53 13.99 -11.94
CA THR A 99 -4.91 15.31 -11.97
C THR A 99 -3.80 15.45 -13.03
N THR A 100 -3.64 16.66 -13.54
CA THR A 100 -2.55 17.09 -14.42
C THR A 100 -1.30 17.54 -13.65
N VAL A 101 -1.43 17.73 -12.33
CA VAL A 101 -0.33 18.12 -11.44
C VAL A 101 0.35 16.86 -10.89
N GLN A 102 1.68 16.85 -10.85
CA GLN A 102 2.41 15.76 -10.21
C GLN A 102 2.58 16.01 -8.71
N GLY A 103 2.39 14.97 -7.91
CA GLY A 103 2.66 14.97 -6.47
C GLY A 103 2.83 13.53 -5.96
N LEU A 104 3.68 13.35 -4.95
CA LEU A 104 3.83 12.08 -4.25
C LEU A 104 2.53 11.75 -3.53
N GLY A 105 2.01 10.53 -3.65
CA GLY A 105 0.72 10.16 -3.03
C GLY A 105 -0.51 10.79 -3.68
N GLY A 106 -0.34 11.55 -4.77
CA GLY A 106 -1.43 12.27 -5.40
C GLY A 106 -2.44 11.37 -6.13
N PRO A 107 -3.60 11.90 -6.55
CA PRO A 107 -4.54 11.19 -7.41
C PRO A 107 -3.87 10.70 -8.72
N PRO A 108 -4.48 9.75 -9.45
CA PRO A 108 -3.89 9.27 -10.70
C PRO A 108 -3.69 10.39 -11.70
N ARG A 109 -2.67 10.25 -12.55
CA ARG A 109 -2.41 11.22 -13.60
C ARG A 109 -3.49 11.16 -14.69
N CYS A 110 -3.89 12.32 -15.19
CA CYS A 110 -4.71 12.41 -16.40
C CYS A 110 -3.89 12.02 -17.65
N GLU A 111 -4.48 11.23 -18.54
CA GLU A 111 -3.92 10.90 -19.85
C GLU A 111 -4.04 12.07 -20.83
N GLU A 112 -3.40 11.93 -21.99
CA GLU A 112 -3.46 12.96 -23.04
C GLU A 112 -4.90 13.18 -23.52
N GLY A 113 -5.37 14.42 -23.38
CA GLY A 113 -6.72 14.83 -23.80
C GLY A 113 -7.78 14.77 -22.69
N GLU A 114 -7.46 14.20 -21.53
CA GLU A 114 -8.34 14.27 -20.37
C GLU A 114 -8.20 15.61 -19.66
N ALA A 115 -9.32 16.16 -19.19
CA ALA A 115 -9.32 17.37 -18.37
C ALA A 115 -8.95 17.03 -16.92
N ASP A 116 -8.31 17.97 -16.22
CA ASP A 116 -8.09 17.86 -14.77
C ASP A 116 -9.44 17.61 -14.05
N GLY A 117 -9.46 16.66 -13.12
CA GLY A 117 -10.67 16.24 -12.42
C GLY A 117 -11.53 15.20 -13.14
N THR A 118 -11.12 14.70 -14.31
CA THR A 118 -11.84 13.60 -15.00
C THR A 118 -11.84 12.35 -14.12
N VAL A 119 -13.01 11.76 -13.89
CA VAL A 119 -13.12 10.51 -13.13
C VAL A 119 -12.60 9.35 -13.96
N VAL A 120 -11.66 8.59 -13.41
CA VAL A 120 -11.02 7.45 -14.05
C VAL A 120 -11.03 6.25 -13.10
N GLN A 121 -10.90 5.06 -13.67
CA GLN A 121 -10.75 3.83 -12.90
C GLN A 121 -9.26 3.57 -12.67
N ALA A 122 -8.85 3.49 -11.42
CA ALA A 122 -7.47 3.23 -11.04
C ALA A 122 -7.37 2.32 -9.81
N PHE A 123 -6.35 1.49 -9.77
CA PHE A 123 -6.04 0.61 -8.66
C PHE A 123 -4.99 1.28 -7.77
N PRO A 124 -5.26 1.48 -6.47
CA PRO A 124 -4.31 2.05 -5.55
C PRO A 124 -3.25 0.99 -5.19
N HIS A 125 -1.99 1.37 -5.35
CA HIS A 125 -0.85 0.57 -4.92
C HIS A 125 0.22 1.47 -4.33
N GLY A 126 1.26 0.94 -3.70
CA GLY A 126 2.37 1.80 -3.30
C GLY A 126 3.27 1.19 -2.27
N ALA A 127 4.19 2.01 -1.77
CA ALA A 127 5.10 1.63 -0.71
C ALA A 127 5.17 2.70 0.38
N CYS A 128 6.22 3.53 0.38
CA CYS A 128 6.29 4.69 1.26
C CYS A 128 5.20 5.71 0.95
N GLU A 129 4.94 5.93 -0.33
CA GLU A 129 3.89 6.80 -0.82
C GLU A 129 2.85 5.99 -1.60
N GLY A 130 1.63 6.54 -1.65
CA GLY A 130 0.58 6.01 -2.50
C GLY A 130 0.83 6.30 -3.98
N GLU A 131 0.47 5.34 -4.81
CA GLU A 131 0.50 5.40 -6.26
C GLU A 131 -0.80 4.80 -6.84
N TRP A 132 -0.99 5.03 -8.12
CA TRP A 132 -2.18 4.62 -8.84
C TRP A 132 -1.81 4.07 -10.21
N THR A 133 -2.44 2.97 -10.61
CA THR A 133 -2.33 2.43 -11.97
C THR A 133 -3.70 2.20 -12.59
N ARG A 134 -3.84 2.44 -13.89
CA ARG A 134 -5.04 2.05 -14.66
C ARG A 134 -5.01 0.59 -15.11
N ASP A 135 -3.84 -0.04 -15.02
CA ASP A 135 -3.64 -1.46 -15.30
C ASP A 135 -2.89 -2.10 -14.14
N ALA A 136 -3.60 -2.88 -13.32
CA ALA A 136 -3.02 -3.53 -12.16
C ALA A 136 -2.09 -4.70 -12.53
N LEU A 137 -2.21 -5.26 -13.75
CA LEU A 137 -1.53 -6.51 -14.09
C LEU A 137 0.00 -6.40 -14.03
N PRO A 138 0.66 -5.37 -14.63
CA PRO A 138 2.12 -5.25 -14.53
C PRO A 138 2.62 -4.98 -13.10
N VAL A 139 1.81 -4.30 -12.28
CA VAL A 139 2.13 -4.03 -10.87
C VAL A 139 2.07 -5.33 -10.07
N LEU A 140 1.00 -6.11 -10.24
CA LEU A 140 0.84 -7.41 -9.58
C LEU A 140 1.87 -8.44 -10.03
N GLU A 141 2.23 -8.47 -11.32
CA GLU A 141 3.27 -9.36 -11.86
C GLU A 141 4.61 -9.09 -11.15
N ARG A 142 5.07 -7.84 -11.22
CA ARG A 142 6.33 -7.44 -10.57
C ARG A 142 6.29 -7.71 -9.07
N TRP A 143 5.20 -7.34 -8.41
CA TRP A 143 5.06 -7.55 -6.98
C TRP A 143 5.11 -9.03 -6.62
N MET A 144 4.41 -9.89 -7.36
CA MET A 144 4.37 -11.32 -7.10
C MET A 144 5.77 -11.93 -7.22
N ASP A 145 6.59 -11.48 -8.17
CA ASP A 145 8.00 -11.89 -8.30
C ASP A 145 8.86 -11.61 -7.06
N ASP A 146 8.50 -10.59 -6.27
CA ASP A 146 9.23 -10.21 -5.04
C ASP A 146 8.70 -10.92 -3.76
N VAL A 147 7.52 -11.54 -3.82
CA VAL A 147 6.91 -12.25 -2.67
C VAL A 147 7.67 -13.52 -2.36
N ALA A 148 8.21 -13.61 -1.14
CA ALA A 148 8.93 -14.78 -0.64
C ALA A 148 8.03 -15.70 0.21
N TYR A 149 7.23 -15.15 1.11
CA TYR A 149 6.38 -15.93 2.03
C TYR A 149 5.01 -15.28 2.23
N ILE A 150 3.97 -16.11 2.32
CA ILE A 150 2.66 -15.70 2.82
C ILE A 150 2.64 -15.99 4.33
N VAL A 151 2.60 -14.95 5.17
CA VAL A 151 2.91 -15.10 6.60
C VAL A 151 1.67 -15.08 7.48
N ALA A 152 0.71 -14.19 7.18
CA ALA A 152 -0.47 -14.03 8.02
C ALA A 152 -1.71 -13.61 7.22
N VAL A 153 -2.88 -13.82 7.82
CA VAL A 153 -4.13 -13.20 7.43
C VAL A 153 -4.76 -12.57 8.65
N GLY A 154 -5.25 -11.34 8.51
CA GLY A 154 -5.91 -10.60 9.57
C GLY A 154 -7.19 -9.92 9.12
N GLU A 155 -7.98 -9.52 10.10
CA GLU A 155 -9.11 -8.61 9.97
C GLU A 155 -8.76 -7.25 10.56
N ARG A 156 -9.44 -6.23 10.08
CA ARG A 156 -9.44 -4.91 10.69
C ARG A 156 -10.85 -4.39 10.87
N ASP A 157 -11.06 -3.69 11.97
CA ASP A 157 -12.27 -2.93 12.16
C ASP A 157 -12.35 -1.81 11.10
N GLY A 158 -13.52 -1.68 10.48
CA GLY A 158 -13.81 -0.60 9.52
C GLY A 158 -14.06 0.75 10.21
N THR A 159 -13.78 0.88 11.51
CA THR A 159 -14.08 2.08 12.30
C THR A 159 -12.90 3.03 12.44
N ARG A 160 -11.71 2.63 11.97
CA ARG A 160 -10.57 3.54 11.92
C ARG A 160 -10.88 4.76 11.05
N SER A 161 -10.78 5.94 11.66
CA SER A 161 -11.19 7.22 11.07
C SER A 161 -10.23 7.75 10.01
N ASP A 162 -9.21 6.98 9.63
CA ASP A 162 -8.15 7.32 8.70
C ASP A 162 -8.42 6.83 7.27
N SER A 163 -9.60 6.30 6.98
CA SER A 163 -10.00 5.97 5.60
C SER A 163 -10.12 7.26 4.76
N GLU A 164 -9.14 7.51 3.89
CA GLU A 164 -9.30 8.51 2.85
C GLU A 164 -10.29 7.99 1.79
N PRO A 165 -11.17 8.83 1.22
CA PRO A 165 -12.25 8.38 0.34
C PRO A 165 -11.84 7.52 -0.87
N TYR A 166 -10.59 7.64 -1.32
CA TYR A 166 -10.05 6.90 -2.46
C TYR A 166 -8.86 6.02 -2.06
N TRP A 167 -8.63 5.81 -0.77
CA TRP A 167 -7.52 4.96 -0.31
C TRP A 167 -8.07 3.83 0.54
N PRO A 168 -8.82 2.89 -0.06
CA PRO A 168 -9.56 1.88 0.66
C PRO A 168 -8.59 1.08 1.52
N ILE A 169 -8.95 1.01 2.79
CA ILE A 169 -8.09 0.41 3.79
C ILE A 169 -8.43 -1.08 3.96
N GLY A 170 -9.58 -1.57 3.49
CA GLY A 170 -10.00 -2.97 3.55
C GLY A 170 -10.45 -3.46 4.93
N GLU A 171 -11.19 -4.56 4.93
CA GLU A 171 -11.65 -5.29 6.13
C GLU A 171 -10.77 -6.52 6.41
N HIS A 172 -10.18 -7.09 5.37
CA HIS A 172 -9.30 -8.26 5.47
C HIS A 172 -7.95 -7.98 4.81
N LEU A 173 -6.91 -8.56 5.39
CA LEU A 173 -5.53 -8.33 5.00
C LEU A 173 -4.83 -9.68 4.81
N ILE A 174 -4.14 -9.85 3.69
CA ILE A 174 -3.11 -10.89 3.55
C ILE A 174 -1.77 -10.20 3.72
N ILE A 175 -0.95 -10.69 4.65
CA ILE A 175 0.36 -10.14 4.98
C ILE A 175 1.42 -11.11 4.49
N LEU A 176 2.34 -10.58 3.69
CA LEU A 176 3.39 -11.32 3.01
C LEU A 176 4.75 -10.75 3.42
N GLU A 177 5.79 -11.56 3.31
CA GLU A 177 7.18 -11.11 3.41
C GLU A 177 7.79 -11.12 2.00
N ASN A 178 8.40 -10.01 1.61
CA ASN A 178 9.17 -9.88 0.38
C ASN A 178 10.67 -9.87 0.69
N GLU A 179 11.47 -10.29 -0.29
CA GLU A 179 12.93 -10.16 -0.23
C GLU A 179 13.40 -9.05 -1.18
N PHE A 180 13.91 -7.95 -0.62
CA PHE A 180 14.50 -6.86 -1.39
C PHE A 180 15.99 -6.77 -1.09
N GLY A 181 16.79 -7.54 -1.83
CA GLY A 181 18.23 -7.67 -1.57
C GLY A 181 18.50 -8.46 -0.29
N ALA A 182 19.14 -7.82 0.70
CA ALA A 182 19.41 -8.45 2.00
C ALA A 182 18.32 -8.15 3.06
N ASP A 183 17.44 -7.20 2.77
CA ASP A 183 16.40 -6.74 3.68
C ASP A 183 15.07 -7.42 3.38
N ARG A 184 14.26 -7.59 4.43
CA ARG A 184 12.93 -8.20 4.36
C ARG A 184 11.90 -7.19 4.81
N HIS A 185 10.85 -7.04 4.01
CA HIS A 185 9.78 -6.09 4.28
C HIS A 185 8.43 -6.76 4.06
N ALA A 186 7.44 -6.30 4.81
CA ALA A 186 6.09 -6.78 4.67
C ALA A 186 5.44 -6.24 3.39
N SER A 187 4.59 -7.02 2.75
CA SER A 187 3.57 -6.54 1.81
C SER A 187 2.19 -6.88 2.33
N VAL A 188 1.21 -6.11 1.88
CA VAL A 188 -0.18 -6.28 2.29
C VAL A 188 -1.09 -6.17 1.08
N LEU A 189 -1.94 -7.17 0.92
CA LEU A 189 -3.11 -7.12 0.05
C LEU A 189 -4.33 -6.80 0.90
N TYR A 190 -5.10 -5.78 0.53
CA TYR A 190 -6.29 -5.36 1.26
C TYR A 190 -7.54 -5.77 0.51
N PHE A 191 -8.50 -6.32 1.23
CA PHE A 191 -9.76 -6.81 0.68
C PHE A 191 -10.96 -6.13 1.32
N GLU A 192 -11.94 -5.79 0.50
CA GLU A 192 -13.20 -5.17 0.91
C GLU A 192 -14.33 -5.68 0.01
N ASP A 193 -15.49 -6.02 0.59
CA ASP A 193 -16.65 -6.60 -0.12
C ASP A 193 -16.30 -7.76 -1.08
N GLY A 194 -15.28 -8.55 -0.73
CA GLY A 194 -14.83 -9.67 -1.54
C GLY A 194 -13.98 -9.32 -2.76
N ALA A 195 -13.42 -8.12 -2.84
CA ALA A 195 -12.49 -7.71 -3.89
C ALA A 195 -11.13 -7.27 -3.31
N LEU A 196 -10.06 -7.44 -4.09
CA LEU A 196 -8.75 -6.85 -3.83
C LEU A 196 -8.80 -5.37 -4.20
N VAL A 197 -8.73 -4.51 -3.20
CA VAL A 197 -8.92 -3.06 -3.36
C VAL A 197 -7.64 -2.25 -3.28
N ARG A 198 -6.57 -2.82 -2.71
CA ARG A 198 -5.27 -2.13 -2.61
C ARG A 198 -4.13 -3.12 -2.46
N LEU A 199 -2.96 -2.74 -2.98
CA LEU A 199 -1.68 -3.38 -2.71
C LEU A 199 -0.75 -2.40 -1.98
N TRP A 200 0.00 -2.87 -0.99
CA TRP A 200 1.03 -2.06 -0.34
C TRP A 200 2.29 -2.88 -0.09
N SER A 201 3.44 -2.31 -0.37
CA SER A 201 4.75 -2.90 -0.10
C SER A 201 5.43 -2.05 0.96
N GLY A 202 5.48 -2.55 2.19
CA GLY A 202 5.91 -1.82 3.37
C GLY A 202 7.16 -0.98 3.16
N CYS A 203 7.11 0.27 3.64
CA CYS A 203 8.19 1.25 3.57
C CYS A 203 9.32 0.90 4.56
N GLY A 204 9.92 -0.29 4.42
CA GLY A 204 10.86 -0.82 5.39
C GLY A 204 10.22 -1.63 6.51
N ALA A 205 8.90 -1.53 6.71
CA ALA A 205 8.19 -2.18 7.81
C ALA A 205 8.32 -3.70 7.77
N SER A 206 8.62 -4.28 8.92
CA SER A 206 8.61 -5.73 9.14
C SER A 206 7.19 -6.29 9.21
N VAL A 207 7.06 -7.61 9.05
CA VAL A 207 5.77 -8.30 9.17
C VAL A 207 5.13 -8.08 10.54
N ASP A 208 5.92 -8.14 11.61
CA ASP A 208 5.41 -7.97 12.98
C ASP A 208 4.89 -6.55 13.22
N GLU A 209 5.61 -5.53 12.74
CA GLU A 209 5.15 -4.13 12.82
C GLU A 209 3.83 -3.92 12.06
N VAL A 210 3.69 -4.54 10.88
CA VAL A 210 2.44 -4.45 10.10
C VAL A 210 1.29 -5.14 10.82
N ILE A 211 1.50 -6.33 11.38
CA ILE A 211 0.47 -7.03 12.16
C ILE A 211 0.05 -6.16 13.35
N GLU A 212 0.99 -5.65 14.14
CA GLU A 212 0.68 -4.83 15.31
C GLU A 212 -0.07 -3.54 14.95
N GLN A 213 0.32 -2.89 13.85
CA GLN A 213 -0.26 -1.61 13.47
C GLN A 213 -1.58 -1.74 12.73
N GLN A 214 -1.77 -2.76 11.89
CA GLN A 214 -2.85 -2.80 10.91
C GLN A 214 -3.88 -3.92 11.13
N VAL A 215 -3.58 -4.91 11.96
CA VAL A 215 -4.46 -6.05 12.19
C VAL A 215 -5.06 -5.94 13.59
N ASP A 216 -6.39 -5.90 13.66
CA ASP A 216 -7.10 -5.90 14.95
C ASP A 216 -7.36 -7.34 15.42
N GLU A 217 -7.59 -8.28 14.49
CA GLU A 217 -7.72 -9.71 14.78
C GLU A 217 -6.94 -10.58 13.77
N VAL A 218 -6.07 -11.47 14.27
CA VAL A 218 -5.30 -12.39 13.42
C VAL A 218 -6.11 -13.67 13.20
N LEU A 219 -6.46 -13.95 11.94
CA LEU A 219 -7.17 -15.16 11.54
C LEU A 219 -6.23 -16.36 11.35
N LEU A 220 -5.10 -16.12 10.67
CA LEU A 220 -4.08 -17.13 10.37
C LEU A 220 -2.69 -16.52 10.57
N ARG A 221 -1.74 -17.31 11.07
CA ARG A 221 -0.33 -16.92 11.17
C ARG A 221 0.56 -18.16 11.05
N ALA A 222 1.64 -18.04 10.28
CA ALA A 222 2.69 -19.05 10.23
C ALA A 222 3.35 -19.23 11.61
N ALA A 223 4.01 -20.37 11.83
CA ALA A 223 4.73 -20.58 13.07
C ALA A 223 5.98 -19.67 13.10
N ALA A 224 6.26 -19.09 14.27
CA ALA A 224 7.44 -18.25 14.45
C ALA A 224 8.73 -19.07 14.60
#